data_AF-A0A5J5WDB8-F1
#
_entry.id   AF-A0A5J5WDB8-F1
#
_cell.length_a   1.000
_cell.length_b   1.000
_cell.length_c   1.000
_cell.angle_alpha   90.00
_cell.angle_beta   90.00
_cell.angle_gamma   90.00
#
_symmetry.space_group_name_H-M   'P 1'
#
loop_
_entity.id
_entity.type
_entity.pdbx_description
1 polymer ?
#
loop_
_entity_poly.entity_id
_entity_poly.type
_entity_poly.pdbx_seq_one_letter_code
_entity_poly.pdbx_strand_id
1 'polypeptide(L)'
;MTGKWNESTSYQPCDTEGEPHQGTELKEVWHVAVTPENDKFQYTYFAHKINSFDTAPKNLLASDSHLRPDRFAVERGDLSKAGAEKSRSLSLTHA
;
A
#
# COMPACT_ATOMS: atom_id res chain seq x y z
N MET A 1 10.69 21.63 3.78
CA MET A 1 10.46 20.55 2.78
C MET A 1 9.31 20.99 1.89
N THR A 2 9.36 20.69 0.60
CA THR A 2 8.32 21.06 -0.37
C THR A 2 8.15 19.94 -1.38
N GLY A 3 6.96 19.81 -1.95
CA GLY A 3 6.66 18.78 -2.94
C GLY A 3 5.19 18.40 -2.96
N LYS A 4 4.88 17.38 -3.76
CA LYS A 4 3.57 16.73 -3.79
C LYS A 4 3.73 15.29 -3.36
N TRP A 5 2.93 14.88 -2.38
CA TRP A 5 3.01 13.55 -1.77
C TRP A 5 2.80 12.39 -2.77
N ASN A 6 2.20 12.65 -3.94
CA ASN A 6 1.96 11.67 -5.00
C ASN A 6 2.96 11.77 -6.17
N GLU A 7 3.96 12.65 -6.11
CA GLU A 7 4.98 12.83 -7.16
C GLU A 7 6.39 12.79 -6.55
N SER A 8 6.80 13.83 -5.81
CA SER A 8 8.13 13.90 -5.19
C SER A 8 8.18 14.88 -4.01
N THR A 9 9.23 14.78 -3.20
CA THR A 9 9.51 15.68 -2.07
C THR A 9 10.98 16.07 -2.06
N SER A 10 11.22 17.36 -1.88
CA SER A 10 12.53 17.97 -1.79
C SER A 10 12.67 18.77 -0.51
N TYR A 11 13.91 19.06 -0.13
CA TYR A 11 14.22 19.88 1.03
C TYR A 11 15.42 20.78 0.78
N GLN A 12 15.47 21.87 1.52
CA GLN A 12 16.68 22.67 1.72
C GLN A 12 16.65 23.23 3.15
N PRO A 13 17.82 23.49 3.75
CA PRO A 13 17.90 24.18 5.03
C PRO A 13 17.33 25.61 4.95
N CYS A 14 16.55 25.99 5.96
CA CYS A 14 16.03 27.33 6.10
C CYS A 14 16.44 27.91 7.46
N ASP A 15 16.47 29.23 7.56
CA ASP A 15 16.60 29.94 8.82
C ASP A 15 15.30 29.88 9.66
N THR A 16 15.29 30.61 10.79
CA THR A 16 14.15 30.67 11.70
C THR A 16 12.94 31.39 11.14
N GLU A 17 13.11 32.21 10.10
CA GLU A 17 12.02 32.91 9.40
C GLU A 17 11.42 32.05 8.28
N GLY A 18 12.09 30.94 7.94
CA GLY A 18 11.67 30.01 6.89
C GLY A 18 12.33 30.29 5.54
N GLU A 19 13.26 31.24 5.48
CA GLU A 19 13.95 31.60 4.26
C GLU A 19 15.14 30.66 3.99
N PRO A 20 15.40 30.28 2.73
CA PRO A 20 16.49 29.38 2.39
C PRO A 20 17.87 29.97 2.72
N HIS A 21 18.77 29.17 3.27
CA HIS A 21 20.14 29.62 3.47
C HIS A 21 20.84 29.93 2.13
N GLN A 22 21.65 30.99 2.11
CA GLN A 22 22.35 31.45 0.91
C GLN A 22 23.26 30.35 0.35
N GLY A 23 23.17 30.11 -0.97
CA GLY A 23 23.97 29.10 -1.66
C GLY A 23 23.48 27.65 -1.48
N THR A 24 22.33 27.45 -0.83
CA THR A 24 21.67 26.13 -0.79
C THR A 24 20.72 25.94 -1.96
N GLU A 25 20.51 24.69 -2.36
CA GLU A 25 19.59 24.28 -3.42
C GLU A 25 18.61 23.24 -2.88
N LEU A 26 17.41 23.19 -3.46
CA LEU A 26 16.45 22.13 -3.18
C LEU A 26 17.01 20.77 -3.63
N LYS A 27 17.19 19.87 -2.68
CA LYS A 27 17.57 18.48 -2.92
C LYS A 27 16.35 17.58 -2.83
N GLU A 28 16.11 16.78 -3.87
CA GLU A 28 15.10 15.73 -3.82
C GLU A 28 15.50 14.63 -2.82
N VAL A 29 14.56 14.21 -1.96
CA VAL A 29 14.75 13.14 -0.97
C VAL A 29 13.87 11.94 -1.20
N TRP A 30 12.79 12.11 -1.95
CA TRP A 30 11.85 11.05 -2.26
C TRP A 30 11.12 11.34 -3.56
N HIS A 31 10.86 10.28 -4.32
CA HIS A 31 10.08 10.30 -5.56
C HIS A 31 9.16 9.07 -5.59
N VAL A 32 7.97 9.22 -6.14
CA VAL A 32 6.99 8.14 -6.27
C VAL A 32 7.55 7.01 -7.15
N ALA A 33 7.42 5.76 -6.72
CA ALA A 33 7.85 4.63 -7.53
C ALA A 33 6.92 4.45 -8.74
N VAL A 34 7.46 3.94 -9.84
CA VAL A 34 6.66 3.54 -11.00
C VAL A 34 5.58 2.53 -10.59
N THR A 35 4.40 2.63 -11.22
CA THR A 35 3.27 1.73 -10.99
C THR A 35 2.98 0.92 -12.26
N PRO A 36 2.44 -0.31 -12.14
CA PRO A 36 2.00 -1.07 -13.30
C PRO A 36 0.97 -0.28 -14.11
N GLU A 37 1.10 -0.31 -15.43
CA GLU A 37 0.11 0.29 -16.34
C GLU A 37 -1.15 -0.57 -16.41
N ASN A 38 -2.33 0.08 -16.42
CA ASN A 38 -3.64 -0.58 -16.54
C ASN A 38 -3.91 -1.67 -15.49
N ASP A 39 -3.37 -1.51 -14.27
CA ASP A 39 -3.64 -2.45 -13.20
C ASP A 39 -5.13 -2.51 -12.84
N LYS A 40 -5.66 -3.72 -12.64
CA LYS A 40 -7.09 -3.98 -12.38
C LYS A 40 -7.63 -3.18 -11.19
N PHE A 41 -6.81 -3.00 -10.15
CA PHE A 41 -7.19 -2.31 -8.92
C PHE A 41 -6.33 -1.07 -8.64
N GLN A 42 -5.55 -0.63 -9.65
CA GLN A 42 -4.62 0.50 -9.55
C GLN A 42 -3.59 0.35 -8.43
N TYR A 43 -3.15 -0.88 -8.18
CA TYR A 43 -2.14 -1.20 -7.20
C TYR A 43 -0.74 -0.85 -7.68
N THR A 44 0.12 -0.44 -6.75
CA THR A 44 1.56 -0.34 -6.97
C THR A 44 2.19 -1.73 -7.04
N TYR A 45 3.40 -1.84 -7.58
CA TYR A 45 4.16 -3.10 -7.54
C TYR A 45 4.40 -3.61 -6.10
N PHE A 46 4.50 -2.69 -5.13
CA PHE A 46 4.63 -3.06 -3.73
C PHE A 46 3.33 -3.67 -3.20
N ALA A 47 2.18 -3.06 -3.49
CA ALA A 47 0.87 -3.55 -3.05
C ALA A 47 0.57 -4.98 -3.55
N HIS A 48 0.97 -5.31 -4.78
CA HIS A 48 0.86 -6.67 -5.33
C HIS A 48 1.61 -7.75 -4.53
N LYS A 49 2.61 -7.37 -3.73
CA LYS A 49 3.36 -8.30 -2.89
C LYS A 49 2.79 -8.45 -1.48
N ILE A 50 1.93 -7.53 -1.04
CA ILE A 50 1.47 -7.50 0.36
C ILE A 50 0.55 -8.67 0.69
N ASN A 51 -0.25 -9.14 -0.27
CA ASN A 51 -1.22 -10.21 -0.06
C ASN A 51 -0.94 -11.46 -0.91
N SER A 52 0.26 -11.54 -1.52
CA SER A 52 0.66 -12.68 -2.34
C SER A 52 1.28 -13.78 -1.49
N PHE A 53 0.87 -15.03 -1.74
CA PHE A 53 1.47 -16.21 -1.12
C PHE A 53 2.91 -16.47 -1.58
N ASP A 54 3.32 -15.94 -2.74
CA ASP A 54 4.70 -16.09 -3.24
C ASP A 54 5.69 -15.33 -2.37
N THR A 55 5.24 -14.24 -1.73
CA THR A 55 6.04 -13.38 -0.86
C THR A 55 5.68 -13.53 0.61
N ALA A 56 4.72 -14.38 0.95
CA ALA A 56 4.30 -14.61 2.32
C ALA A 56 5.36 -15.38 3.14
N PRO A 57 5.53 -15.07 4.44
CA PRO A 57 6.32 -15.90 5.34
C PRO A 57 5.77 -17.34 5.43
N LYS A 58 6.65 -18.33 5.62
CA LYS A 58 6.26 -19.75 5.66
C LYS A 58 5.36 -20.11 6.86
N ASN A 59 5.53 -19.42 7.99
CA ASN A 59 4.85 -19.73 9.25
C ASN A 59 3.84 -18.63 9.58
N LEU A 60 2.73 -18.60 8.82
CA LEU A 60 1.66 -17.66 9.06
C LEU A 60 0.85 -18.06 10.30
N LEU A 61 0.53 -17.07 11.14
CA LEU A 61 -0.48 -17.24 12.18
C LEU A 61 -1.86 -17.40 11.53
N ALA A 62 -2.78 -18.11 12.20
CA ALA A 62 -4.14 -18.29 11.69
C ALA A 62 -4.89 -16.96 11.46
N SER A 63 -4.48 -15.90 12.16
CA SER A 63 -5.04 -14.55 12.04
C SER A 63 -4.40 -13.70 10.92
N ASP A 64 -3.42 -14.24 10.18
CA ASP A 64 -2.72 -13.50 9.14
C ASP A 64 -3.67 -13.15 7.97
N SER A 65 -3.52 -11.94 7.42
CA SER A 65 -4.40 -11.44 6.35
C SER A 65 -4.28 -12.23 5.04
N HIS A 66 -3.13 -12.85 4.75
CA HIS A 66 -2.98 -13.72 3.58
C HIS A 66 -3.97 -14.88 3.60
N LEU A 67 -4.36 -15.35 4.79
CA LEU A 67 -5.25 -16.50 4.98
C LEU A 67 -6.74 -16.12 4.94
N ARG A 68 -7.08 -14.84 4.71
CA ARG A 68 -8.47 -14.39 4.66
C ARG A 68 -9.18 -14.89 3.38
N PRO A 69 -10.16 -15.79 3.50
CA PRO A 69 -10.76 -16.46 2.34
C PRO A 69 -11.59 -15.52 1.46
N ASP A 70 -12.15 -14.45 2.05
CA ASP A 70 -12.87 -13.41 1.33
C ASP A 70 -11.95 -12.60 0.41
N ARG A 71 -10.79 -12.16 0.92
CA ARG A 71 -9.79 -11.41 0.14
C ARG A 71 -9.21 -12.25 -1.00
N PHE A 72 -8.88 -13.51 -0.71
CA PHE A 72 -8.37 -14.43 -1.71
C PHE A 72 -9.36 -14.68 -2.87
N ALA A 73 -10.65 -14.74 -2.57
CA ALA A 73 -11.69 -14.87 -3.60
C ALA A 73 -11.78 -13.61 -4.49
N VAL A 74 -11.64 -12.41 -3.92
CA VAL A 74 -11.59 -11.15 -4.71
C VAL A 74 -10.41 -11.14 -5.68
N GLU A 75 -9.23 -11.54 -5.23
CA GLU A 75 -8.02 -11.60 -6.07
C GLU A 75 -8.18 -12.56 -7.24
N ARG A 76 -8.87 -13.69 -7.03
CA ARG A 76 -9.22 -14.65 -8.09
C ARG A 76 -10.40 -14.22 -8.97
N GLY A 77 -11.08 -13.12 -8.63
CA GLY A 77 -12.26 -12.62 -9.35
C GLY A 77 -13.57 -13.34 -9.02
N ASP A 78 -13.61 -14.18 -7.98
CA ASP A 78 -14.82 -14.89 -7.52
C ASP A 78 -15.59 -14.03 -6.50
N LEU A 79 -16.35 -13.06 -7.02
CA LEU A 79 -17.09 -12.10 -6.19
C LEU A 79 -18.23 -12.74 -5.38
N SER A 80 -18.83 -13.83 -5.89
CA SER A 80 -19.89 -14.56 -5.17
C SER A 80 -19.31 -15.21 -3.92
N LYS A 81 -18.20 -15.94 -4.05
CA LYS A 81 -17.50 -16.55 -2.92
C LYS A 81 -16.96 -15.51 -1.95
N ALA A 82 -16.42 -14.40 -2.44
CA ALA A 82 -15.95 -13.31 -1.59
C ALA A 82 -17.08 -12.77 -0.69
N GLY A 83 -18.28 -12.57 -1.24
CA GLY A 83 -19.44 -12.15 -0.47
C GLY A 83 -19.86 -13.17 0.61
N ALA A 84 -19.88 -14.46 0.26
CA ALA A 84 -20.22 -15.52 1.18
C ALA A 84 -19.22 -15.62 2.37
N GLU A 85 -17.92 -15.63 2.08
CA GLU A 85 -16.86 -15.74 3.11
C GLU A 85 -16.78 -14.50 4.00
N LYS A 86 -17.00 -13.30 3.45
CA LYS A 86 -17.11 -12.08 4.25
C LYS A 86 -18.27 -12.16 5.24
N SER A 87 -19.42 -12.64 4.79
CA SER A 87 -20.62 -12.78 5.63
C SER A 87 -20.39 -13.79 6.75
N ARG A 88 -19.79 -14.94 6.43
CA ARG A 88 -19.41 -15.98 7.40
C ARG A 88 -18.44 -15.47 8.47
N SER A 89 -17.45 -14.66 8.08
CA SER A 89 -16.48 -14.10 9.02
C SER A 89 -17.13 -13.14 10.03
N LEU A 90 -18.08 -12.32 9.56
CA LEU A 90 -18.82 -11.38 10.42
C LEU A 90 -19.80 -12.08 11.37
N SER A 91 -20.44 -13.17 10.94
CA SER A 91 -21.36 -13.93 11.79
C SER A 91 -20.65 -14.65 12.94
N LEU A 92 -19.40 -15.11 12.72
CA LEU A 92 -18.56 -15.70 13.76
C LEU A 92 -18.08 -14.69 14.82
N THR A 93 -18.17 -13.38 14.55
CA THR A 93 -17.77 -12.34 15.51
C THR A 93 -18.91 -11.98 16.49
N HIS A 94 -20.14 -12.42 16.22
CA HIS A 94 -21.35 -12.13 17.00
C HIS A 94 -21.95 -13.37 17.68
N ALA A 95 -21.22 -14.50 17.68
CA ALA A 95 -21.57 -15.75 18.36
C ALA A 95 -20.59 -15.99 19.50
#